data_AF-A0A0Q9PV93-F1
#
_entry.id   AF-A0A0Q9PV93-F1
#
_cell.length_a   1.000
_cell.length_b   1.000
_cell.length_c   1.000
_cell.angle_alpha   90.00
_cell.angle_beta   90.00
_cell.angle_gamma   90.00
#
_symmetry.space_group_name_H-M   'P 1'
#
loop_
_entity.id
_entity.type
_entity.pdbx_description
1 polymer ?
#
loop_
_entity_poly.entity_id
_entity_poly.type
_entity_poly.pdbx_seq_one_letter_code
_entity_poly.pdbx_strand_id
1 'polypeptide(L)'
;MNEWFANHLLITYLLIFVFMSYVYNKVFRTRKLPVLKTALIYVLLALGSVMLLVFQIVGLPIVLCLAVAISLMFMVRIRYFIEKRTGKRPT
;
A
#
# COMPACT_ATOMS: atom_id res chain seq x y z
N MET A 1 -16.51 11.94 7.56
CA MET A 1 -15.58 11.46 6.49
C MET A 1 -15.42 9.95 6.47
N ASN A 2 -15.30 9.26 7.63
CA ASN A 2 -15.25 7.79 7.68
C ASN A 2 -16.60 7.10 7.44
N GLU A 3 -17.71 7.77 7.71
CA GLU A 3 -19.06 7.19 7.57
C GLU A 3 -19.41 6.86 6.12
N TRP A 4 -18.90 7.61 5.13
CA TRP A 4 -19.09 7.31 3.72
C TRP A 4 -18.37 6.01 3.30
N PHE A 5 -17.15 5.79 3.80
CA PHE A 5 -16.42 4.54 3.60
C PHE A 5 -17.05 3.36 4.35
N ALA A 6 -17.68 3.61 5.51
CA ALA A 6 -18.42 2.60 6.25
C ALA A 6 -19.73 2.19 5.53
N ASN A 7 -20.39 3.13 4.83
CA ASN A 7 -21.60 2.86 4.05
C ASN A 7 -21.32 2.07 2.75
N HIS A 8 -20.12 2.22 2.16
CA HIS A 8 -19.74 1.51 0.93
C HIS A 8 -18.59 0.52 1.17
N LEU A 9 -18.88 -0.56 1.91
CA LEU A 9 -17.94 -1.65 2.24
C LEU A 9 -17.21 -2.22 1.00
N LEU A 10 -17.92 -2.38 -0.13
CA LEU A 10 -17.34 -2.88 -1.39
C LEU A 10 -16.31 -1.91 -2.01
N ILE A 11 -16.59 -0.60 -1.99
CA ILE A 11 -15.69 0.41 -2.55
C ILE A 11 -14.44 0.52 -1.67
N THR A 12 -14.64 0.53 -0.36
CA THR A 12 -13.57 0.51 0.64
C THR A 12 -12.68 -0.72 0.48
N TYR A 13 -13.26 -1.91 0.30
CA TYR A 13 -12.51 -3.14 0.02
C TYR A 13 -11.61 -2.99 -1.21
N LEU A 14 -12.19 -2.51 -2.32
CA LEU A 14 -11.48 -2.37 -3.58
C LEU A 14 -10.35 -1.33 -3.46
N LEU A 15 -10.60 -0.23 -2.78
CA LEU A 15 -9.60 0.81 -2.52
C LEU A 15 -8.44 0.28 -1.65
N ILE A 16 -8.75 -0.41 -0.54
CA ILE A 16 -7.75 -1.04 0.33
C ILE A 16 -6.93 -2.04 -0.47
N PHE A 17 -7.58 -2.90 -1.26
CA PHE A 17 -6.91 -3.88 -2.08
C PHE A 17 -5.96 -3.23 -3.10
N VAL A 18 -6.39 -2.16 -3.78
CA VAL A 18 -5.56 -1.40 -4.72
C VAL A 18 -4.38 -0.74 -4.01
N PHE A 19 -4.61 -0.06 -2.88
CA PHE A 19 -3.53 0.56 -2.11
C PHE A 19 -2.55 -0.45 -1.54
N MET A 20 -3.04 -1.57 -1.00
CA MET A 20 -2.21 -2.64 -0.46
C MET A 20 -1.39 -3.30 -1.56
N SER A 21 -1.99 -3.56 -2.73
CA SER A 21 -1.29 -4.05 -3.92
C SER A 21 -0.23 -3.06 -4.42
N TYR A 22 -0.54 -1.76 -4.44
CA TYR A 22 0.40 -0.72 -4.83
C TYR A 22 1.60 -0.64 -3.87
N VAL A 23 1.34 -0.63 -2.56
CA VAL A 23 2.36 -0.66 -1.51
C VAL A 23 3.24 -1.90 -1.66
N TYR A 24 2.62 -3.07 -1.84
CA TYR A 24 3.35 -4.31 -2.07
C TYR A 24 4.26 -4.22 -3.31
N ASN A 25 3.72 -3.74 -4.43
CA ASN A 25 4.46 -3.61 -5.67
C ASN A 25 5.60 -2.58 -5.61
N LYS A 26 5.49 -1.55 -4.76
CA LYS A 26 6.51 -0.50 -4.63
C LYS A 26 7.55 -0.78 -3.56
N VAL A 27 7.17 -1.33 -2.40
CA VAL A 27 8.08 -1.55 -1.26
C VAL A 27 8.58 -2.96 -1.18
N PHE A 28 7.71 -3.96 -1.38
CA PHE A 28 8.07 -5.35 -1.21
C PHE A 28 8.61 -5.99 -2.49
N ARG A 29 8.19 -5.51 -3.67
CA ARG A 29 8.68 -6.03 -4.96
C ARG A 29 10.07 -5.46 -5.30
N THR A 30 11.06 -5.84 -4.51
CA THR A 30 12.47 -5.47 -4.69
C THR A 30 13.18 -6.33 -5.75
N ARG A 31 12.66 -7.54 -6.05
CA ARG A 31 13.17 -8.42 -7.12
C ARG A 31 12.06 -8.90 -8.06
N LYS A 32 12.43 -9.20 -9.31
CA LYS A 32 11.54 -9.88 -10.28
C LYS A 32 11.30 -11.31 -9.78
N LEU A 33 10.13 -11.57 -9.21
CA LEU A 33 9.70 -12.91 -8.82
C LEU A 33 9.10 -13.64 -10.04
N PRO A 34 9.26 -14.98 -10.13
CA PRO A 34 8.60 -15.77 -11.15
C PRO A 34 7.07 -15.65 -10.99
N VAL A 35 6.36 -15.67 -12.12
CA VAL A 35 4.91 -15.39 -12.23
C VAL A 35 4.05 -16.18 -11.25
N LEU A 36 4.45 -17.43 -10.97
CA LEU A 36 3.75 -18.32 -10.04
C LEU A 36 3.81 -17.82 -8.58
N LYS A 37 4.97 -17.31 -8.13
CA LYS A 37 5.11 -16.74 -6.79
C LYS A 37 4.36 -15.41 -6.66
N THR A 38 4.31 -14.64 -7.74
CA THR A 38 3.51 -13.40 -7.77
C THR A 38 2.04 -13.72 -7.55
N ALA A 39 1.48 -14.71 -8.25
CA ALA A 39 0.08 -15.11 -8.08
C ALA A 39 -0.24 -15.50 -6.62
N LEU A 40 0.60 -16.32 -5.98
CA LEU A 40 0.44 -16.70 -4.57
C LEU A 40 0.37 -15.47 -3.65
N ILE A 41 1.22 -14.46 -3.90
CA ILE A 41 1.27 -13.26 -3.06
C ILE A 41 0.05 -12.38 -3.28
N TYR A 42 -0.46 -12.27 -4.51
CA TYR A 42 -1.73 -11.58 -4.77
C TYR A 42 -2.91 -12.26 -4.07
N VAL A 43 -2.94 -13.59 -3.99
CA VAL A 43 -3.94 -14.33 -3.20
C VAL A 43 -3.79 -14.03 -1.71
N LEU A 44 -2.56 -14.02 -1.18
CA LEU A 44 -2.29 -13.66 0.22
C LEU A 44 -2.70 -12.21 0.54
N LEU A 45 -2.46 -11.28 -0.39
CA LEU A 45 -2.91 -9.88 -0.29
C LEU A 45 -4.43 -9.77 -0.32
N ALA A 46 -5.11 -10.54 -1.16
CA ALA A 46 -6.57 -10.59 -1.19
C ALA A 46 -7.15 -11.11 0.12
N LEU A 47 -6.47 -12.06 0.77
CA LEU A 47 -6.82 -12.56 2.10
C LEU A 47 -6.53 -11.51 3.19
N GLY A 48 -5.37 -10.87 3.14
CA GLY A 48 -4.99 -9.80 4.06
C GLY A 48 -5.89 -8.57 3.97
N SER A 49 -6.38 -8.21 2.78
CA SER A 49 -7.30 -7.09 2.59
C SER A 49 -8.66 -7.35 3.23
N VAL A 50 -9.11 -8.62 3.31
CA VAL A 50 -10.31 -9.00 4.06
C VAL A 50 -10.12 -8.76 5.57
N MET A 51 -8.96 -9.14 6.13
CA MET A 51 -8.66 -8.83 7.54
C MET A 51 -8.60 -7.31 7.80
N LEU A 52 -8.03 -6.53 6.86
CA LEU A 52 -8.01 -5.07 6.96
C LEU A 52 -9.41 -4.44 6.88
N LEU A 53 -10.32 -5.04 6.12
CA LEU A 53 -11.72 -4.60 6.06
C LEU A 53 -12.41 -4.79 7.41
N VAL A 54 -12.12 -5.88 8.13
CA VAL A 54 -12.64 -6.08 9.49
C VAL A 54 -12.20 -4.96 10.43
N PHE A 55 -10.94 -4.51 10.36
CA PHE A 55 -10.48 -3.36 11.13
C PHE A 55 -11.21 -2.06 10.80
N GLN A 56 -11.66 -1.89 9.55
CA GLN A 56 -12.52 -0.77 9.16
C GLN A 56 -13.88 -0.82 9.85
N ILE A 57 -14.45 -2.03 10.03
CA ILE A 57 -15.72 -2.24 10.75
C ILE A 57 -15.56 -1.92 12.24
N VAL A 58 -14.39 -2.19 12.83
CA VAL A 58 -14.05 -1.83 14.22
C VAL A 58 -13.83 -0.32 14.40
N GLY A 59 -13.91 0.47 13.31
CA GLY A 59 -13.83 1.93 13.34
C GLY A 59 -12.42 2.49 13.08
N LEU A 60 -11.45 1.65 12.71
CA LEU A 60 -10.11 2.14 12.36
C LEU A 60 -10.10 2.71 10.92
N PRO A 61 -9.53 3.91 10.72
CA PRO A 61 -9.39 4.50 9.38
C PRO A 61 -8.20 3.90 8.60
N ILE A 62 -8.32 2.64 8.18
CA ILE A 62 -7.30 1.89 7.42
C ILE A 62 -6.88 2.61 6.14
N VAL A 63 -7.84 3.20 5.42
CA VAL A 63 -7.59 3.95 4.19
C VAL A 63 -6.61 5.11 4.43
N LEU A 64 -6.77 5.83 5.55
CA LEU A 64 -5.85 6.89 5.92
C LEU A 64 -4.47 6.34 6.29
N CYS A 65 -4.39 5.23 7.02
CA CYS A 65 -3.12 4.57 7.33
C CYS A 65 -2.36 4.17 6.04
N LEU A 66 -3.05 3.58 5.06
CA LEU A 66 -2.46 3.22 3.77
C LEU A 66 -2.04 4.45 2.97
N ALA A 67 -2.86 5.52 2.98
CA ALA A 67 -2.51 6.78 2.32
C ALA A 67 -1.24 7.41 2.92
N VAL A 68 -1.10 7.39 4.25
CA VAL A 68 0.11 7.87 4.95
C VAL A 68 1.32 7.01 4.57
N ALA A 69 1.17 5.68 4.56
CA ALA A 69 2.25 4.78 4.15
C ALA A 69 2.73 5.06 2.71
N ILE A 70 1.80 5.26 1.77
CA ILE A 70 2.12 5.63 0.38
C ILE A 70 2.82 6.98 0.33
N SER A 71 2.34 7.96 1.09
CA SER A 71 2.95 9.30 1.16
C SER A 71 4.40 9.25 1.65
N LEU A 72 4.69 8.46 2.69
CA LEU A 72 6.05 8.24 3.19
C LEU A 72 6.95 7.61 2.12
N MET A 73 6.46 6.62 1.37
CA MET A 73 7.21 6.03 0.25
C MET A 73 7.51 7.05 -0.84
N PHE A 74 6.55 7.94 -1.13
CA PHE A 74 6.72 9.01 -2.11
C PHE A 74 7.77 10.02 -1.66
N MET A 75 7.74 10.44 -0.39
CA MET A 75 8.72 11.33 0.21
C MET A 75 10.14 10.76 0.13
N VAL A 76 10.32 9.49 0.49
CA VAL A 76 11.62 8.79 0.41
C VAL A 76 12.11 8.75 -1.05
N ARG A 77 11.22 8.49 -2.01
CA ARG A 77 11.59 8.44 -3.42
C ARG A 77 12.00 9.80 -3.98
N ILE A 78 11.31 10.87 -3.59
CA ILE A 78 11.71 12.25 -3.91
C ILE A 78 13.11 12.52 -3.35
N ARG A 79 13.35 12.18 -2.08
CA ARG A 79 14.66 12.35 -1.44
C ARG A 79 15.77 11.64 -2.23
N TYR A 80 15.59 10.36 -2.56
CA TYR A 80 16.55 9.61 -3.38
C TYR A 80 16.74 10.20 -4.78
N PHE A 81 15.68 10.74 -5.39
CA PHE A 81 15.78 11.37 -6.71
C PHE A 81 16.59 12.67 -6.66
N ILE A 82 16.39 13.48 -5.62
CA ILE A 82 17.15 14.72 -5.39
C ILE A 82 18.61 14.39 -5.05
N GLU A 83 18.87 13.39 -4.22
CA GLU A 83 20.24 12.98 -3.84
C GLU A 83 21.03 12.48 -5.05
N LYS A 84 20.38 11.66 -5.92
CA LYS A 84 20.96 11.21 -7.18
C LYS A 84 21.27 12.36 -8.15
N ARG A 85 20.49 13.43 -8.13
CA ARG A 85 20.70 14.64 -8.97
C ARG A 85 21.74 15.59 -8.38
N THR A 86 21.85 15.65 -7.06
CA THR A 86 22.75 16.57 -6.34
C THR A 86 24.18 16.05 -6.23
N GLY A 87 24.46 14.79 -6.59
CA GLY A 87 25.82 14.25 -6.67
C GLY A 87 26.57 14.14 -5.33
N LYS A 88 25.94 14.53 -4.21
CA LYS A 88 26.49 14.36 -2.87
C LYS A 88 26.36 12.89 -2.48
N ARG A 89 27.45 12.14 -2.68
CA ARG A 89 27.66 10.86 -2.01
C ARG A 89 27.58 11.11 -0.49
N PRO A 90 26.73 10.40 0.27
CA PRO A 90 26.87 10.40 1.71
C PRO A 90 28.22 9.74 2.04
N THR A 91 29.12 10.52 2.64
CA THR A 91 30.23 10.01 3.44
C THR A 91 29.70 9.38 4.72
#